data_AF-A0A4U8Z399-F1
#
_entry.id   AF-A0A4U8Z399-F1
#
_cell.length_a   1.000
_cell.length_b   1.000
_cell.length_c   1.000
_cell.angle_alpha   90.00
_cell.angle_beta   90.00
_cell.angle_gamma   90.00
#
_symmetry.space_group_name_H-M   'P 1'
#
loop_
_entity.id
_entity.type
_entity.pdbx_description
1 polymer ?
#
loop_
_entity_poly.entity_id
_entity_poly.type
_entity_poly.pdbx_seq_one_letter_code
_entity_poly.pdbx_strand_id
1 'polypeptide(L)'
;MWLDAADDISREFWARTRPGRLSPQMEITGEGIVFGPATILAGMEKDGRGRPRLVVDERRAAAILSTAFEQGIDPLFLARLRRAAGLWNEGEAALAQLHLIFADAPACDDPDLVLRLFVAEEMLKAGVGPDILLKAQGVDPGLFAEAGAPLVKAAYNPDQPRDAHGRWSGGGAEAEPAAYRGKGRLKAIGRFLEWLGSRARRFERESEETKHPEPLRPETRPEPVQPGNRPEVSKPDYPLPRPGRGEPVDIPGLPLEIKGIDNTNDGAKAADYSVELTRREFESQLLKQGWTPVPTQDGKAMNYSSTEGARYSIRDFSKSTGGATAEYFHPQSNIKDANMKLRLRNE
;
A
#
# COMPACT_ATOMS: atom_id res chain seq x y z
N MET A 1 -21.99 -7.50 17.45
CA MET A 1 -20.78 -7.84 18.21
C MET A 1 -19.56 -8.13 17.32
N TRP A 2 -19.57 -9.12 16.41
CA TRP A 2 -18.43 -9.33 15.49
C TRP A 2 -18.36 -8.34 14.32
N LEU A 3 -19.51 -7.78 13.89
CA LEU A 3 -19.57 -6.77 12.83
C LEU A 3 -19.01 -5.42 13.30
N ASP A 4 -19.37 -4.99 14.51
CA ASP A 4 -18.91 -3.72 15.08
C ASP A 4 -17.38 -3.70 15.25
N ALA A 5 -16.81 -4.81 15.73
CA ALA A 5 -15.36 -4.98 15.86
C ALA A 5 -14.63 -4.92 14.49
N ALA A 6 -15.26 -5.41 13.42
CA ALA A 6 -14.64 -5.40 12.10
C ALA A 6 -14.63 -4.00 11.47
N ASP A 7 -15.67 -3.21 11.72
CA ASP A 7 -15.76 -1.83 11.24
C ASP A 7 -14.76 -0.92 11.98
N ASP A 8 -14.55 -1.15 13.28
CA ASP A 8 -13.51 -0.48 14.07
C ASP A 8 -12.09 -0.83 13.58
N ILE A 9 -11.80 -2.12 13.35
CA ILE A 9 -10.53 -2.60 12.80
C ILE A 9 -10.27 -1.99 11.41
N SER A 10 -11.31 -1.92 10.56
CA SER A 10 -11.19 -1.32 9.22
C SER A 10 -10.87 0.17 9.31
N ARG A 11 -11.54 0.89 10.21
CA ARG A 11 -11.29 2.33 10.41
C ARG A 11 -9.86 2.59 10.91
N GLU A 12 -9.40 1.78 11.86
CA GLU A 12 -8.04 1.87 12.40
C GLU A 12 -6.99 1.56 11.33
N PHE A 13 -7.22 0.54 10.49
CA PHE A 13 -6.37 0.23 9.36
C PHE A 13 -6.19 1.45 8.45
N TRP A 14 -7.31 2.05 8.01
CA TRP A 14 -7.28 3.22 7.13
C TRP A 14 -6.69 4.47 7.79
N ALA A 15 -6.82 4.61 9.11
CA ALA A 15 -6.17 5.69 9.85
C ALA A 15 -4.63 5.53 9.84
N ARG A 16 -4.13 4.30 9.89
CA ARG A 16 -2.68 3.99 9.87
C ARG A 16 -2.08 3.94 8.47
N THR A 17 -2.85 3.59 7.44
CA THR A 17 -2.39 3.52 6.05
C THR A 17 -2.49 4.83 5.28
N ARG A 18 -2.81 5.95 5.95
CA ARG A 18 -2.85 7.26 5.29
C ARG A 18 -1.51 7.58 4.59
N PRO A 19 -1.54 8.24 3.42
CA PRO A 19 -0.32 8.67 2.74
C PRO A 19 0.63 9.40 3.70
N GLY A 20 1.89 8.95 3.76
CA GLY A 20 2.92 9.49 4.65
C GLY A 20 3.07 8.80 6.01
N ARG A 21 2.26 7.78 6.32
CA ARG A 21 2.43 6.92 7.51
C ARG A 21 2.81 5.47 7.22
N LEU A 22 2.91 5.13 5.94
CA LEU A 22 3.43 3.83 5.50
C LEU A 22 4.95 3.90 5.45
N SER A 23 5.60 3.07 6.25
CA SER A 23 7.04 2.83 6.19
C SER A 23 7.30 1.70 5.20
N PRO A 24 7.80 1.99 3.98
CA PRO A 24 8.02 0.96 2.96
C PRO A 24 9.13 -0.02 3.34
N GLN A 25 10.02 0.38 4.25
CA GLN A 25 11.11 -0.42 4.79
C GLN A 25 11.02 -0.47 6.32
N MET A 26 11.81 -1.32 6.94
CA MET A 26 11.93 -1.33 8.41
C MET A 26 12.77 -0.14 8.88
N GLU A 27 12.26 0.57 9.88
CA GLU A 27 12.86 1.80 10.40
C GLU A 27 12.92 1.75 11.93
N ILE A 28 13.99 2.29 12.52
CA ILE A 28 14.04 2.52 13.96
C ILE A 28 13.47 3.91 14.27
N THR A 29 12.39 3.95 15.03
CA THR A 29 11.70 5.18 15.46
C THR A 29 11.72 5.30 16.99
N GLY A 30 11.10 6.35 17.53
CA GLY A 30 10.92 6.49 18.98
C GLY A 30 10.03 5.40 19.61
N GLU A 31 9.24 4.68 18.81
CA GLU A 31 8.38 3.59 19.26
C GLU A 31 9.07 2.21 19.18
N GLY A 32 10.12 2.10 18.36
CA GLY A 32 10.92 0.89 18.20
C GLY A 32 11.21 0.57 16.73
N ILE A 33 11.30 -0.71 16.36
CA ILE A 33 11.41 -1.12 14.95
C ILE A 33 10.01 -1.16 14.36
N VAL A 34 9.76 -0.29 13.38
CA VAL A 34 8.47 -0.13 12.70
C VAL A 34 8.54 -0.67 11.28
N PHE A 35 7.46 -1.28 10.81
CA PHE A 35 7.32 -1.78 9.45
C PHE A 35 5.90 -1.60 8.89
N GLY A 36 5.78 -1.16 7.64
CA GLY A 36 4.50 -1.00 6.96
C GLY A 36 3.58 0.03 7.65
N PRO A 37 2.34 -0.32 8.01
CA PRO A 37 1.34 0.61 8.55
C PRO A 37 1.54 0.89 10.05
N ALA A 38 2.73 1.35 10.42
CA ALA A 38 3.15 1.54 11.81
C ALA A 38 3.13 0.25 12.66
N THR A 39 3.39 -0.91 12.05
CA THR A 39 3.46 -2.18 12.78
C THR A 39 4.74 -2.24 13.59
N ILE A 40 4.63 -2.39 14.91
CA ILE A 40 5.81 -2.44 15.78
C ILE A 40 6.30 -3.88 15.82
N LEU A 41 7.53 -4.14 15.33
CA LEU A 41 8.18 -5.46 15.40
C LEU A 41 8.99 -5.65 16.69
N ALA A 42 9.61 -4.57 17.16
CA ALA A 42 10.35 -4.50 18.41
C ALA A 42 10.00 -3.19 19.12
N GLY A 43 9.74 -3.23 20.42
CA GLY A 43 9.28 -2.06 21.17
C GLY A 43 10.43 -1.27 21.79
N MET A 44 10.22 0.03 21.95
CA MET A 44 11.08 0.90 22.76
C MET A 44 10.66 0.83 24.23
N GLU A 45 11.57 0.40 25.10
CA GLU A 45 11.40 0.40 26.55
C GLU A 45 12.36 1.39 27.21
N LYS A 46 12.24 1.57 28.53
CA LYS A 46 13.21 2.33 29.32
C LYS A 46 14.07 1.37 30.14
N ASP A 47 15.39 1.53 30.07
CA ASP A 47 16.30 0.80 30.96
C ASP A 47 16.18 1.30 32.42
N GLY A 48 16.92 0.68 33.34
CA GLY A 48 16.94 1.09 34.75
C GLY A 48 17.47 2.50 35.02
N ARG A 49 18.02 3.17 34.00
CA ARG A 49 18.48 4.57 34.03
C ARG A 49 17.53 5.50 33.27
N GLY A 50 16.37 5.00 32.81
CA GLY A 50 15.38 5.76 32.05
C GLY A 50 15.74 6.00 30.59
N ARG A 51 16.84 5.41 30.08
CA ARG A 51 17.27 5.57 28.69
C ARG A 51 16.44 4.68 27.77
N PRO A 52 16.09 5.15 26.56
CA PRO A 52 15.39 4.32 25.59
C PRO A 52 16.25 3.11 25.22
N ARG A 53 15.64 1.93 25.26
CA ARG A 53 16.25 0.64 24.91
C ARG A 53 15.32 -0.11 23.99
N LEU A 54 15.82 -0.54 22.85
CA LEU A 54 15.10 -1.38 21.92
C LEU A 54 15.09 -2.83 22.41
N VAL A 55 13.89 -3.39 22.56
CA VAL A 55 13.64 -4.76 23.05
C VAL A 55 12.94 -5.56 21.96
N VAL A 56 13.57 -6.67 21.56
CA VAL A 56 13.07 -7.56 20.51
C VAL A 56 12.46 -8.80 21.18
N ASP A 57 11.15 -8.94 21.08
CA ASP A 57 10.47 -10.23 21.28
C ASP A 57 10.46 -10.98 19.95
N GLU A 58 11.39 -11.91 19.79
CA GLU A 58 11.56 -12.66 18.54
C GLU A 58 10.35 -13.53 18.20
N ARG A 59 9.65 -14.07 19.20
CA ARG A 59 8.46 -14.89 18.94
C ARG A 59 7.35 -14.02 18.38
N ARG A 60 7.14 -12.85 18.98
CA ARG A 60 6.17 -11.87 18.49
C ARG A 60 6.53 -11.38 17.08
N ALA A 61 7.80 -11.01 16.85
CA ALA A 61 8.27 -10.56 15.55
C ALA A 61 8.12 -11.65 14.48
N ALA A 62 8.51 -12.89 14.78
CA ALA A 62 8.36 -14.03 13.89
C ALA A 62 6.89 -14.30 13.55
N ALA A 63 5.99 -14.23 14.53
CA ALA A 63 4.56 -14.43 14.31
C ALA A 63 3.96 -13.39 13.36
N ILE A 64 4.30 -12.11 13.54
CA ILE A 64 3.85 -11.02 12.67
C ILE A 64 4.38 -11.23 11.25
N LEU A 65 5.70 -11.38 11.12
CA LEU A 65 6.35 -11.46 9.82
C LEU A 65 5.97 -12.73 9.06
N SER A 66 5.86 -13.89 9.73
CA SER A 66 5.40 -15.12 9.08
C SER A 66 3.96 -15.02 8.59
N THR A 67 3.11 -14.30 9.33
CA THR A 67 1.73 -14.06 8.89
C THR A 67 1.69 -13.10 7.71
N ALA A 68 2.51 -12.05 7.74
CA ALA A 68 2.60 -11.07 6.67
C ALA A 68 3.15 -11.65 5.36
N PHE A 69 4.20 -12.47 5.44
CA PHE A 69 4.84 -13.05 4.27
C PHE A 69 4.24 -14.40 3.85
N GLU A 70 3.27 -14.93 4.61
CA GLU A 70 2.67 -16.26 4.41
C GLU A 70 3.70 -17.40 4.35
N GLN A 71 4.83 -17.25 5.05
CA GLN A 71 5.91 -18.22 5.05
C GLN A 71 6.69 -18.19 6.37
N GLY A 72 7.48 -19.24 6.61
CA GLY A 72 8.46 -19.21 7.70
C GLY A 72 9.49 -18.09 7.48
N ILE A 73 9.91 -17.44 8.56
CA ILE A 73 10.97 -16.43 8.52
C ILE A 73 12.33 -17.10 8.60
N ASP A 74 13.26 -16.66 7.74
CA ASP A 74 14.66 -17.07 7.83
C ASP A 74 15.20 -16.71 9.22
N PRO A 75 15.73 -17.67 9.99
CA PRO A 75 16.32 -17.40 11.29
C PRO A 75 17.41 -16.30 11.28
N LEU A 76 18.12 -16.12 10.15
CA LEU A 76 19.07 -15.01 9.97
C LEU A 76 18.39 -13.63 10.01
N PHE A 77 17.14 -13.53 9.54
CA PHE A 77 16.35 -12.31 9.59
C PHE A 77 16.15 -11.85 11.05
N LEU A 78 15.75 -12.77 11.94
CA LEU A 78 15.57 -12.47 13.36
C LEU A 78 16.89 -12.14 14.05
N ALA A 79 17.98 -12.82 13.68
CA ALA A 79 19.32 -12.46 14.15
C ALA A 79 19.70 -11.03 13.74
N ARG A 80 19.33 -10.57 12.54
CA ARG A 80 19.55 -9.19 12.11
C ARG A 80 18.71 -8.19 12.89
N LEU A 81 17.44 -8.49 13.20
CA LEU A 81 16.63 -7.66 14.10
C LEU A 81 17.26 -7.54 15.50
N ARG A 82 17.67 -8.67 16.08
CA ARG A 82 18.36 -8.69 17.38
C ARG A 82 19.65 -7.88 17.34
N ARG A 83 20.45 -8.02 16.29
CA ARG A 83 21.71 -7.30 16.11
C ARG A 83 21.47 -5.79 15.95
N ALA A 84 20.46 -5.39 15.16
CA ALA A 84 20.06 -4.00 15.02
C ALA A 84 19.68 -3.39 16.37
N ALA A 85 18.87 -4.10 17.18
CA ALA A 85 18.51 -3.64 18.51
C ALA A 85 19.72 -3.52 19.46
N GLY A 86 20.67 -4.47 19.41
CA GLY A 86 21.91 -4.40 20.16
C GLY A 86 22.73 -3.15 19.82
N LEU A 87 22.99 -2.93 18.53
CA LEU A 87 23.74 -1.77 18.03
C LEU A 87 23.05 -0.45 18.37
N TRP A 88 21.73 -0.38 18.25
CA TRP A 88 20.96 0.80 18.67
C TRP A 88 21.17 1.11 20.14
N ASN A 89 21.10 0.09 21.00
CA ASN A 89 21.32 0.23 22.44
C ASN A 89 22.76 0.61 22.82
N GLU A 90 23.72 0.30 21.95
CA GLU A 90 25.13 0.73 22.06
C GLU A 90 25.36 2.17 21.57
N GLY A 91 24.36 2.82 20.98
CA GLY A 91 24.44 4.16 20.41
C GLY A 91 24.83 4.20 18.91
N GLU A 92 24.96 3.03 18.28
CA GLU A 92 25.37 2.86 16.89
C GLU A 92 24.17 2.87 15.93
N ALA A 93 23.43 3.98 15.90
CA ALA A 93 22.16 4.12 15.17
C ALA A 93 22.29 3.81 13.65
N ALA A 94 23.35 4.28 13.01
CA ALA A 94 23.56 4.05 11.57
C ALA A 94 23.82 2.57 11.26
N LEU A 95 24.63 1.88 12.07
CA LEU A 95 24.89 0.45 11.90
C LEU A 95 23.63 -0.38 12.20
N ALA A 96 22.84 0.03 13.19
CA ALA A 96 21.56 -0.60 13.48
C ALA A 96 20.62 -0.55 12.26
N GLN A 97 20.48 0.62 11.62
CA GLN A 97 19.66 0.77 10.42
C GLN A 97 20.21 -0.03 9.23
N LEU A 98 21.54 -0.09 9.06
CA LEU A 98 22.19 -0.91 8.04
C LEU A 98 21.82 -2.40 8.18
N HIS A 99 21.77 -2.92 9.42
CA HIS A 99 21.34 -4.30 9.66
C HIS A 99 19.87 -4.56 9.30
N LEU A 100 18.99 -3.57 9.48
CA LEU A 100 17.59 -3.67 9.05
C LEU A 100 17.46 -3.66 7.53
N ILE A 101 18.23 -2.81 6.83
CA ILE A 101 18.27 -2.79 5.37
C ILE A 101 18.76 -4.14 4.85
N PHE A 102 19.84 -4.68 5.43
CA PHE A 102 20.36 -5.98 5.03
C PHE A 102 19.47 -7.15 5.42
N ALA A 103 18.51 -6.99 6.33
CA ALA A 103 17.52 -8.02 6.60
C ALA A 103 16.67 -8.35 5.36
N ASP A 104 16.62 -7.44 4.37
CA ASP A 104 16.03 -7.67 3.05
C ASP A 104 14.56 -8.07 3.13
N ALA A 105 13.81 -7.37 4.01
CA ALA A 105 12.37 -7.51 4.04
C ALA A 105 11.78 -7.03 2.71
N PRO A 106 10.77 -7.74 2.15
CA PRO A 106 9.98 -7.23 1.05
C PRO A 106 9.48 -5.81 1.33
N ALA A 107 9.50 -4.94 0.34
CA ALA A 107 8.95 -3.61 0.51
C ALA A 107 7.45 -3.68 0.85
N CYS A 108 6.96 -2.76 1.68
CA CYS A 108 5.53 -2.62 1.97
C CYS A 108 4.80 -1.82 0.88
N ASP A 109 4.93 -2.25 -0.38
CA ASP A 109 4.20 -1.69 -1.52
C ASP A 109 2.96 -2.53 -1.92
N ASP A 110 2.93 -3.80 -1.52
CA ASP A 110 1.78 -4.70 -1.67
C ASP A 110 0.68 -4.41 -0.60
N PRO A 111 -0.53 -3.98 -1.00
CA PRO A 111 -1.64 -3.76 -0.08
C PRO A 111 -2.01 -5.00 0.75
N ASP A 112 -1.86 -6.21 0.20
CA ASP A 112 -2.20 -7.45 0.91
C ASP A 112 -1.16 -7.74 2.00
N LEU A 113 0.13 -7.44 1.76
CA LEU A 113 1.17 -7.51 2.78
C LEU A 113 0.92 -6.51 3.91
N VAL A 114 0.59 -5.26 3.56
CA VAL A 114 0.28 -4.19 4.52
C VAL A 114 -0.92 -4.59 5.39
N LEU A 115 -1.98 -5.13 4.80
CA LEU A 115 -3.14 -5.63 5.53
C LEU A 115 -2.77 -6.79 6.47
N ARG A 116 -1.99 -7.77 6.00
CA ARG A 116 -1.59 -8.92 6.82
C ARG A 116 -0.70 -8.52 7.99
N LEU A 117 0.22 -7.56 7.83
CA LEU A 117 1.00 -6.99 8.93
C LEU A 117 0.09 -6.40 10.00
N PHE A 118 -0.84 -5.54 9.59
CA PHE A 118 -1.79 -4.90 10.48
C PHE A 118 -2.66 -5.93 11.23
N VAL A 119 -3.26 -6.87 10.51
CA VAL A 119 -4.13 -7.89 11.14
C VAL A 119 -3.34 -8.77 12.10
N ALA A 120 -2.11 -9.16 11.75
CA ALA A 120 -1.28 -9.95 12.64
C ALA A 120 -0.99 -9.22 13.96
N GLU A 121 -0.69 -7.93 13.91
CA GLU A 121 -0.48 -7.12 15.11
C GLU A 121 -1.77 -6.96 15.93
N GLU A 122 -2.90 -6.67 15.30
CA GLU A 122 -4.18 -6.51 16.00
C GLU A 122 -4.66 -7.83 16.62
N MET A 123 -4.40 -8.99 15.99
CA MET A 123 -4.63 -10.31 16.60
C MET A 123 -3.82 -10.50 17.88
N LEU A 124 -2.55 -10.11 17.87
CA LEU A 124 -1.70 -10.19 19.06
C LEU A 124 -2.19 -9.23 20.16
N LYS A 125 -2.58 -8.00 19.81
CA LYS A 125 -3.18 -7.04 20.76
C LYS A 125 -4.49 -7.56 21.35
N ALA A 126 -5.29 -8.30 20.57
CA ALA A 126 -6.50 -8.97 21.02
C ALA A 126 -6.22 -10.22 21.90
N GLY A 127 -4.96 -10.56 22.15
CA GLY A 127 -4.55 -11.66 23.03
C GLY A 127 -4.35 -13.00 22.33
N VAL A 128 -4.38 -13.06 20.99
CA VAL A 128 -3.96 -14.27 20.27
C VAL A 128 -2.47 -14.48 20.53
N GLY A 129 -2.09 -15.65 21.04
CA GLY A 129 -0.69 -15.94 21.33
C GLY A 129 0.16 -16.04 20.04
N PRO A 130 1.43 -15.59 20.06
CA PRO A 130 2.34 -15.71 18.90
C PRO A 130 2.45 -17.14 18.36
N ASP A 131 2.46 -18.14 19.25
CA ASP A 131 2.53 -19.56 18.91
C ASP A 131 1.34 -20.04 18.07
N ILE A 132 0.16 -19.45 18.27
CA ILE A 132 -1.04 -19.78 17.50
C ILE A 132 -0.89 -19.29 16.06
N LEU A 133 -0.38 -18.06 15.88
CA LEU A 133 -0.12 -17.49 14.55
C LEU A 133 0.98 -18.27 13.83
N LEU A 134 2.08 -18.59 14.50
CA LEU A 134 3.17 -19.41 13.94
C LEU A 134 2.67 -20.78 13.49
N LYS A 135 1.93 -21.49 14.34
CA LYS A 135 1.31 -22.78 13.99
C LYS A 135 0.35 -22.67 12.81
N ALA A 136 -0.40 -21.57 12.71
CA ALA A 136 -1.30 -21.33 11.57
C ALA A 136 -0.56 -21.17 10.25
N GLN A 137 0.68 -20.68 10.28
CA GLN A 137 1.58 -20.62 9.12
C GLN A 137 2.40 -21.90 8.91
N GLY A 138 2.16 -22.94 9.72
CA GLY A 138 2.92 -24.19 9.66
C GLY A 138 4.36 -24.06 10.21
N VAL A 139 4.64 -23.01 10.97
CA VAL A 139 5.93 -22.81 11.65
C VAL A 139 5.85 -23.41 13.04
N ASP A 140 6.81 -24.27 13.38
CA ASP A 140 6.93 -24.82 14.73
C ASP A 140 7.42 -23.73 15.71
N PRO A 141 6.62 -23.35 16.72
CA PRO A 141 7.05 -22.36 17.72
C PRO A 141 8.25 -22.83 18.55
N GLY A 142 8.50 -24.15 18.61
CA GLY A 142 9.66 -24.74 19.26
C GLY A 142 11.00 -24.22 18.75
N LEU A 143 11.04 -23.73 17.50
CA LEU A 143 12.22 -23.09 16.90
C LEU A 143 12.64 -21.81 17.63
N PHE A 144 11.75 -21.19 18.40
CA PHE A 144 11.97 -19.96 19.15
C PHE A 144 11.93 -20.19 20.68
N ALA A 145 11.92 -21.45 21.12
CA ALA A 145 11.71 -21.81 22.53
C ALA A 145 12.88 -21.38 23.43
N GLU A 146 14.10 -21.44 22.92
CA GLU A 146 15.31 -21.12 23.66
C GLU A 146 15.79 -19.72 23.29
N ALA A 147 15.78 -18.80 24.27
CA ALA A 147 16.46 -17.52 24.15
C ALA A 147 17.96 -17.80 24.02
N GLY A 148 18.47 -17.74 22.79
CA GLY A 148 19.84 -18.15 22.47
C GLY A 148 20.00 -19.60 22.00
N ALA A 149 18.92 -20.28 21.58
CA ALA A 149 19.04 -21.51 20.78
C ALA A 149 19.99 -21.21 19.62
N PRO A 150 21.07 -21.99 19.46
CA PRO A 150 21.97 -21.77 18.35
C PRO A 150 21.17 -21.89 17.06
N LEU A 151 21.28 -20.89 16.19
CA LEU A 151 21.02 -20.96 14.75
C LEU A 151 21.88 -22.06 14.05
N VAL A 152 22.50 -22.95 14.81
CA VAL A 152 23.62 -23.83 14.46
C VAL A 152 23.15 -25.26 14.11
N LYS A 153 21.85 -25.51 13.96
CA LYS A 153 21.44 -26.72 13.21
C LYS A 153 21.45 -26.53 11.69
N ALA A 154 21.69 -25.33 11.18
CA ALA A 154 21.90 -25.09 9.75
C ALA A 154 23.12 -24.18 9.47
N ALA A 155 24.27 -24.84 9.24
CA ALA A 155 25.31 -24.45 8.29
C ALA A 155 26.32 -23.30 8.55
N TYR A 156 26.34 -22.57 9.67
CA TYR A 156 27.45 -21.63 9.91
C TYR A 156 27.95 -21.56 11.36
N ASN A 157 29.20 -22.01 11.57
CA ASN A 157 29.99 -21.77 12.76
C ASN A 157 31.37 -21.20 12.32
N PRO A 158 31.72 -19.97 12.71
CA PRO A 158 32.96 -19.31 12.30
C PRO A 158 34.24 -19.98 12.85
N ASP A 159 34.13 -20.79 13.89
CA ASP A 159 35.26 -21.49 14.53
C ASP A 159 35.47 -22.92 13.97
N GLN A 160 34.71 -23.33 12.95
CA GLN A 160 34.88 -24.66 12.36
C GLN A 160 36.18 -24.74 11.54
N PRO A 161 36.95 -25.83 11.71
CA PRO A 161 38.19 -26.01 10.97
C PRO A 161 37.92 -26.01 9.45
N ARG A 162 38.76 -25.27 8.73
CA ARG A 162 38.81 -25.25 7.26
C ARG A 162 40.10 -25.93 6.82
N ASP A 163 40.09 -26.55 5.65
CA ASP A 163 41.33 -26.99 5.03
C ASP A 163 42.15 -25.80 4.49
N ALA A 164 43.36 -26.07 4.03
CA ALA A 164 44.29 -25.07 3.49
C ALA A 164 43.77 -24.37 2.22
N HIS A 165 42.65 -24.83 1.64
CA HIS A 165 42.01 -24.25 0.46
C HIS A 165 40.63 -23.65 0.78
N GLY A 166 40.30 -23.47 2.06
CA GLY A 166 39.04 -22.88 2.50
C GLY A 166 37.82 -23.79 2.35
N ARG A 167 38.02 -25.08 2.06
CA ARG A 167 36.93 -26.07 1.96
C ARG A 167 36.68 -26.72 3.32
N TRP A 168 35.48 -27.29 3.46
CA TRP A 168 35.05 -27.92 4.70
C TRP A 168 35.80 -29.24 4.89
N SER A 169 36.56 -29.37 5.98
CA SER A 169 37.27 -30.60 6.34
C SER A 169 36.39 -31.51 7.19
N GLY A 170 35.36 -32.10 6.58
CA GLY A 170 34.52 -33.10 7.25
C GLY A 170 33.27 -33.47 6.46
N GLY A 171 33.28 -34.64 5.82
CA GLY A 171 32.12 -35.22 5.18
C GLY A 171 31.07 -35.67 6.21
N GLY A 172 29.81 -35.30 6.00
CA GLY A 172 28.71 -35.74 6.85
C GLY A 172 27.38 -35.06 6.50
N ALA A 173 26.58 -35.80 5.72
CA ALA A 173 25.14 -35.63 5.45
C ALA A 173 24.70 -34.36 4.72
N GLU A 174 24.26 -34.56 3.47
CA GLU A 174 23.12 -33.84 2.89
C GLU A 174 21.93 -34.00 3.85
N ALA A 175 21.82 -33.11 4.83
CA ALA A 175 20.53 -32.79 5.38
C ALA A 175 19.86 -31.89 4.34
N GLU A 176 18.98 -32.48 3.52
CA GLU A 176 17.92 -31.68 2.90
C GLU A 176 17.32 -30.80 4.02
N PRO A 177 17.24 -29.47 3.85
CA PRO A 177 16.50 -28.65 4.79
C PRO A 177 15.09 -29.22 4.81
N ALA A 178 14.65 -29.69 5.98
CA ALA A 178 13.35 -30.31 6.17
C ALA A 178 12.31 -29.45 5.43
N ALA A 179 11.85 -29.98 4.30
CA ALA A 179 11.02 -29.24 3.38
C ALA A 179 9.81 -28.72 4.16
N TYR A 180 9.63 -27.39 4.13
CA TYR A 180 8.42 -26.70 4.55
C TYR A 180 7.22 -27.31 3.82
N ARG A 181 6.65 -28.37 4.39
CA ARG A 181 5.51 -29.08 3.80
C ARG A 181 4.47 -29.37 4.87
N GLY A 182 3.96 -28.30 5.47
CA GLY A 182 2.71 -28.32 6.22
C GLY A 182 1.54 -27.91 5.34
N LYS A 183 1.05 -28.80 4.47
CA LYS A 183 -0.26 -28.60 3.82
C LYS A 183 -1.35 -28.81 4.87
N GLY A 184 -1.70 -27.72 5.54
CA GLY A 184 -2.75 -27.70 6.55
C GLY A 184 -3.15 -26.27 6.91
N ARG A 185 -3.35 -25.40 5.89
CA ARG A 185 -3.93 -24.07 6.08
C ARG A 185 -5.17 -24.20 6.97
N LEU A 186 -5.15 -23.61 8.15
CA LEU A 186 -6.33 -23.40 8.98
C LEU A 186 -7.32 -22.56 8.19
N LYS A 187 -8.27 -23.22 7.51
CA LYS A 187 -9.26 -22.60 6.61
C LYS A 187 -10.02 -21.45 7.27
N ALA A 188 -10.10 -21.40 8.60
CA ALA A 188 -10.78 -20.34 9.33
C ALA A 188 -10.04 -18.99 9.31
N ILE A 189 -8.71 -18.98 9.50
CA ILE A 189 -7.92 -17.72 9.49
C ILE A 189 -7.79 -17.21 8.05
N GLY A 190 -7.54 -18.12 7.09
CA GLY A 190 -7.56 -17.77 5.66
C GLY A 190 -8.91 -17.19 5.23
N ARG A 191 -10.04 -17.80 5.64
CA ARG A 191 -11.38 -17.25 5.36
C ARG A 191 -11.65 -15.94 6.07
N PHE A 192 -11.11 -15.73 7.27
CA PHE A 192 -11.24 -14.46 7.99
C PHE A 192 -10.43 -13.36 7.30
N LEU A 193 -9.21 -13.65 6.84
CA LEU A 193 -8.39 -12.73 6.05
C LEU A 193 -9.01 -12.44 4.68
N GLU A 194 -9.53 -13.46 3.97
CA GLU A 194 -10.28 -13.29 2.72
C GLU A 194 -11.57 -12.50 2.93
N TRP A 195 -12.27 -12.73 4.04
CA TRP A 195 -13.47 -11.99 4.43
C TRP A 195 -13.14 -10.54 4.79
N LEU A 196 -12.08 -10.29 5.56
CA LEU A 196 -11.59 -8.94 5.87
C LEU A 196 -11.15 -8.22 4.58
N GLY A 197 -10.39 -8.87 3.70
CA GLY A 197 -10.02 -8.29 2.40
C GLY A 197 -11.25 -8.02 1.53
N SER A 198 -12.26 -8.89 1.55
CA SER A 198 -13.52 -8.69 0.82
C SER A 198 -14.39 -7.61 1.44
N ARG A 199 -14.32 -7.41 2.75
CA ARG A 199 -15.03 -6.35 3.48
C ARG A 199 -14.31 -5.00 3.39
N ALA A 200 -12.98 -4.97 3.35
CA ALA A 200 -12.19 -3.78 3.04
C ALA A 200 -12.58 -3.23 1.65
N ARG A 201 -12.65 -4.11 0.64
CA ARG A 201 -13.16 -3.79 -0.70
C ARG A 201 -14.63 -3.37 -0.72
N ARG A 202 -15.43 -3.81 0.26
CA ARG A 202 -16.85 -3.45 0.39
C ARG A 202 -17.03 -2.11 1.09
N PHE A 203 -16.18 -1.77 2.07
CA PHE A 203 -16.17 -0.44 2.69
C PHE A 203 -15.74 0.64 1.70
N GLU A 204 -14.80 0.33 0.80
CA GLU A 204 -14.53 1.18 -0.37
C GLU A 204 -15.83 1.45 -1.15
N ARG A 205 -16.61 0.42 -1.50
CA ARG A 205 -17.92 0.57 -2.19
C ARG A 205 -19.04 1.20 -1.37
N GLU A 206 -19.16 0.90 -0.08
CA GLU A 206 -20.23 1.43 0.79
C GLU A 206 -19.96 2.89 1.17
N SER A 207 -18.69 3.31 1.24
CA SER A 207 -18.30 4.72 1.31
C SER A 207 -18.57 5.49 0.00
N GLU A 208 -18.66 4.79 -1.13
CA GLU A 208 -19.17 5.32 -2.40
C GLU A 208 -20.71 5.38 -2.41
N GLU A 209 -21.41 4.42 -1.78
CA GLU A 209 -22.87 4.28 -1.83
C GLU A 209 -23.62 5.19 -0.83
N THR A 210 -23.03 5.54 0.32
CA THR A 210 -23.63 6.48 1.30
C THR A 210 -23.70 7.94 0.84
N LYS A 211 -23.19 8.27 -0.36
CA LYS A 211 -23.28 9.60 -0.96
C LYS A 211 -24.56 9.84 -1.77
N HIS A 212 -25.45 8.86 -1.89
CA HIS A 212 -26.74 9.01 -2.57
C HIS A 212 -27.92 8.94 -1.58
N PRO A 213 -28.66 10.04 -1.31
CA PRO A 213 -29.87 9.97 -0.50
C PRO A 213 -31.04 9.32 -1.26
N GLU A 214 -31.76 8.45 -0.54
CA GLU A 214 -32.90 7.64 -0.97
C GLU A 214 -34.11 8.50 -1.39
N PRO A 215 -34.83 8.18 -2.49
CA PRO A 215 -35.95 8.99 -2.96
C PRO A 215 -37.23 8.72 -2.17
N LEU A 216 -37.80 9.78 -1.58
CA LEU A 216 -39.11 9.78 -0.91
C LEU A 216 -40.23 9.29 -1.86
N ARG A 217 -41.05 8.36 -1.36
CA ARG A 217 -42.29 7.89 -2.02
C ARG A 217 -43.30 9.05 -2.16
N PRO A 218 -44.00 9.20 -3.31
CA PRO A 218 -44.96 10.27 -3.50
C PRO A 218 -46.37 9.90 -3.04
N GLU A 219 -47.00 10.77 -2.25
CA GLU A 219 -48.45 10.83 -2.10
C GLU A 219 -49.09 11.47 -3.35
N THR A 220 -50.17 10.83 -3.80
CA THR A 220 -51.33 11.32 -4.57
C THR A 220 -51.16 12.40 -5.64
N ARG A 221 -51.41 11.91 -6.87
CA ARG A 221 -51.79 12.57 -8.13
C ARG A 221 -52.68 13.81 -7.99
N PRO A 222 -52.50 14.79 -8.90
CA PRO A 222 -53.60 15.11 -9.82
C PRO A 222 -53.17 15.11 -11.31
N GLU A 223 -54.20 15.27 -12.14
CA GLU A 223 -54.40 14.90 -13.55
C GLU A 223 -53.46 15.47 -14.64
N PRO A 224 -53.51 14.90 -15.87
CA PRO A 224 -52.44 15.02 -16.86
C PRO A 224 -52.58 16.29 -17.70
N VAL A 225 -51.55 17.13 -17.67
CA VAL A 225 -51.35 18.24 -18.61
C VAL A 225 -50.38 17.79 -19.71
N GLN A 226 -50.73 18.12 -20.94
CA GLN A 226 -50.14 17.72 -22.22
C GLN A 226 -48.60 17.92 -22.31
N PRO A 227 -47.88 17.14 -23.15
CA PRO A 227 -46.43 17.18 -23.22
C PRO A 227 -45.96 18.40 -24.02
N GLY A 228 -45.77 19.52 -23.31
CA GLY A 228 -45.08 20.70 -23.82
C GLY A 228 -43.71 20.83 -23.18
N ASN A 229 -42.65 20.64 -23.98
CA ASN A 229 -41.27 21.07 -23.76
C ASN A 229 -40.71 20.90 -22.34
N ARG A 230 -40.34 19.66 -22.00
CA ARG A 230 -39.23 19.43 -21.06
C ARG A 230 -37.94 19.65 -21.86
N PRO A 231 -36.97 20.46 -21.40
CA PRO A 231 -35.66 20.47 -22.04
C PRO A 231 -35.13 19.04 -21.99
N GLU A 232 -34.90 18.47 -23.17
CA GLU A 232 -34.06 17.30 -23.32
C GLU A 232 -32.78 17.61 -22.56
N VAL A 233 -32.49 16.86 -21.49
CA VAL A 233 -31.15 16.83 -20.94
C VAL A 233 -30.33 16.12 -22.00
N SER A 234 -29.77 16.93 -22.91
CA SER A 234 -28.87 16.48 -23.94
C SER A 234 -27.75 15.68 -23.29
N LYS A 235 -27.52 14.47 -23.80
CA LYS A 235 -26.32 13.68 -23.53
C LYS A 235 -25.10 14.60 -23.60
N PRO A 236 -24.12 14.54 -22.68
CA PRO A 236 -22.89 15.28 -22.87
C PRO A 236 -22.21 14.76 -24.13
N ASP A 237 -21.97 15.67 -25.08
CA ASP A 237 -21.22 15.41 -26.29
C ASP A 237 -19.80 14.97 -25.90
N TYR A 238 -19.43 13.74 -26.25
CA TYR A 238 -18.03 13.38 -26.43
C TYR A 238 -17.66 13.73 -27.86
N PRO A 239 -16.60 14.52 -28.08
CA PRO A 239 -15.51 14.88 -27.16
C PRO A 239 -15.77 16.12 -26.26
N LEU A 240 -14.97 16.27 -25.18
CA LEU A 240 -14.93 17.44 -24.28
C LEU A 240 -15.04 18.78 -25.03
N PRO A 241 -15.67 19.81 -24.43
CA PRO A 241 -15.92 21.08 -25.10
C PRO A 241 -14.63 21.70 -25.64
N ARG A 242 -14.65 22.11 -26.90
CA ARG A 242 -13.55 22.80 -27.59
C ARG A 242 -13.96 24.25 -27.83
N PRO A 243 -13.83 25.13 -26.82
CA PRO A 243 -14.31 26.50 -26.92
C PRO A 243 -13.58 27.32 -27.98
N GLY A 244 -12.38 26.86 -28.42
CA GLY A 244 -11.58 27.52 -29.45
C GLY A 244 -10.19 27.84 -28.92
N ARG A 245 -9.19 27.84 -29.80
CA ARG A 245 -7.79 28.02 -29.40
C ARG A 245 -7.59 29.34 -28.64
N GLY A 246 -7.01 29.26 -27.45
CA GLY A 246 -6.76 30.38 -26.56
C GLY A 246 -7.84 30.62 -25.50
N GLU A 247 -8.99 29.96 -25.62
CA GLU A 247 -10.09 30.13 -24.67
C GLU A 247 -9.85 29.33 -23.38
N PRO A 248 -10.29 29.87 -22.22
CA PRO A 248 -10.22 29.16 -20.96
C PRO A 248 -11.19 27.97 -20.94
N VAL A 249 -10.72 26.84 -20.44
CA VAL A 249 -11.49 25.59 -20.36
C VAL A 249 -11.39 24.98 -18.96
N ASP A 250 -12.50 24.42 -18.49
CA ASP A 250 -12.55 23.64 -17.27
C ASP A 250 -11.82 22.30 -17.44
N ILE A 251 -10.90 22.01 -16.52
CA ILE A 251 -10.13 20.77 -16.53
C ILE A 251 -10.78 19.78 -15.55
N PRO A 252 -11.22 18.60 -16.01
CA PRO A 252 -11.83 17.59 -15.14
C PRO A 252 -10.92 17.26 -13.95
N GLY A 253 -11.48 17.22 -12.74
CA GLY A 253 -10.70 16.92 -11.53
C GLY A 253 -9.85 18.06 -10.98
N LEU A 254 -9.91 19.26 -11.55
CA LEU A 254 -9.37 20.48 -10.95
C LEU A 254 -10.49 21.37 -10.38
N PRO A 255 -10.18 22.21 -9.37
CA PRO A 255 -11.07 23.29 -8.94
C PRO A 255 -11.45 24.22 -10.10
N LEU A 256 -12.67 24.76 -10.10
CA LEU A 256 -13.20 25.63 -11.16
C LEU A 256 -12.40 26.94 -11.33
N GLU A 257 -11.64 27.33 -10.33
CA GLU A 257 -10.74 28.50 -10.35
C GLU A 257 -9.49 28.23 -11.21
N ILE A 258 -9.13 26.96 -11.42
CA ILE A 258 -7.97 26.57 -12.21
C ILE A 258 -8.46 26.20 -13.62
N LYS A 259 -8.27 27.13 -14.55
CA LYS A 259 -8.59 26.94 -15.95
C LYS A 259 -7.37 26.47 -16.74
N GLY A 260 -7.60 25.59 -17.70
CA GLY A 260 -6.66 25.36 -18.81
C GLY A 260 -6.91 26.35 -19.95
N ILE A 261 -6.01 26.36 -20.91
CA ILE A 261 -6.11 27.12 -22.17
C ILE A 261 -6.18 26.11 -23.31
N ASP A 262 -7.15 26.28 -24.21
CA ASP A 262 -7.30 25.41 -25.36
C ASP A 262 -6.19 25.64 -26.40
N ASN A 263 -5.40 24.61 -26.70
CA ASN A 263 -4.35 24.59 -27.72
C ASN A 263 -4.68 23.59 -28.85
N THR A 264 -5.93 23.15 -28.95
CA THR A 264 -6.35 22.14 -29.91
C THR A 264 -6.19 22.69 -31.33
N ASN A 265 -5.41 22.00 -32.15
CA ASN A 265 -5.32 22.32 -33.57
C ASN A 265 -6.57 21.85 -34.31
N ASP A 266 -6.96 22.57 -35.36
CA ASP A 266 -8.04 22.16 -36.23
C ASP A 266 -7.80 20.74 -36.78
N GLY A 267 -8.83 19.89 -36.69
CA GLY A 267 -8.75 18.48 -37.11
C GLY A 267 -8.06 17.53 -36.12
N ALA A 268 -7.63 18.00 -34.94
CA ALA A 268 -7.06 17.12 -33.91
C ALA A 268 -8.09 16.11 -33.37
N LYS A 269 -7.66 14.85 -33.22
CA LYS A 269 -8.51 13.74 -32.74
C LYS A 269 -8.85 13.87 -31.26
N ALA A 270 -7.93 14.37 -30.44
CA ALA A 270 -8.11 14.63 -29.02
C ALA A 270 -8.01 16.13 -28.75
N ALA A 271 -8.64 16.59 -27.67
CA ALA A 271 -8.43 17.94 -27.18
C ALA A 271 -7.01 18.09 -26.61
N ASP A 272 -6.37 19.24 -26.81
CA ASP A 272 -5.02 19.53 -26.33
C ASP A 272 -5.04 20.86 -25.58
N TYR A 273 -4.88 20.82 -24.26
CA TYR A 273 -4.97 21.99 -23.40
C TYR A 273 -3.64 22.22 -22.66
N SER A 274 -3.38 23.45 -22.20
CA SER A 274 -2.28 23.75 -21.28
C SER A 274 -2.81 24.31 -19.98
N VAL A 275 -2.15 24.02 -18.86
CA VAL A 275 -2.47 24.61 -17.56
C VAL A 275 -1.20 25.13 -16.91
N GLU A 276 -1.31 26.26 -16.20
CA GLU A 276 -0.19 26.90 -15.46
C GLU A 276 0.10 26.20 -14.12
N LEU A 277 0.12 24.87 -14.13
CA LEU A 277 0.51 24.05 -13.00
C LEU A 277 1.71 23.19 -13.39
N THR A 278 2.68 23.10 -12.50
CA THR A 278 3.72 22.07 -12.56
C THR A 278 3.12 20.68 -12.33
N ARG A 279 3.88 19.63 -12.65
CA ARG A 279 3.48 18.24 -12.37
C ARG A 279 3.06 18.06 -10.91
N ARG A 280 3.91 18.48 -9.97
CA ARG A 280 3.65 18.30 -8.53
C ARG A 280 2.42 19.05 -8.06
N GLU A 281 2.19 20.26 -8.56
CA GLU A 281 1.01 21.04 -8.21
C GLU A 281 -0.26 20.38 -8.76
N PHE A 282 -0.23 19.92 -10.01
CA PHE A 282 -1.35 19.22 -10.62
C PHE A 282 -1.69 17.91 -9.90
N GLU A 283 -0.69 17.08 -9.60
CA GLU A 283 -0.85 15.87 -8.79
C GLU A 283 -1.42 16.19 -7.40
N SER A 284 -0.92 17.24 -6.74
CA SER A 284 -1.45 17.70 -5.46
C SER A 284 -2.93 18.10 -5.54
N GLN A 285 -3.36 18.76 -6.63
CA GLN A 285 -4.76 19.10 -6.82
C GLN A 285 -5.63 17.85 -7.02
N LEU A 286 -5.19 16.90 -7.83
CA LEU A 286 -5.92 15.64 -8.00
C LEU A 286 -6.09 14.90 -6.67
N LEU A 287 -5.03 14.80 -5.86
CA LEU A 287 -5.10 14.19 -4.53
C LEU A 287 -6.08 14.93 -3.60
N LYS A 288 -6.08 16.27 -3.61
CA LYS A 288 -7.03 17.08 -2.84
C LYS A 288 -8.47 16.87 -3.28
N GLN A 289 -8.70 16.63 -4.57
CA GLN A 289 -10.01 16.32 -5.15
C GLN A 289 -10.39 14.83 -5.01
N GLY A 290 -9.60 14.04 -4.26
CA GLY A 290 -9.92 12.65 -3.94
C GLY A 290 -9.59 11.65 -5.04
N TRP A 291 -8.70 12.01 -5.97
CA TRP A 291 -8.20 11.06 -6.97
C TRP A 291 -7.17 10.11 -6.36
N THR A 292 -7.24 8.84 -6.73
CA THR A 292 -6.36 7.79 -6.22
C THR A 292 -5.17 7.56 -7.14
N PRO A 293 -3.92 7.73 -6.67
CA PRO A 293 -2.73 7.49 -7.46
C PRO A 293 -2.42 5.98 -7.57
N VAL A 294 -2.02 5.53 -8.76
CA VAL A 294 -1.58 4.16 -9.04
C VAL A 294 -0.41 4.22 -10.03
N PRO A 295 0.81 3.80 -9.65
CA PRO A 295 1.94 3.78 -10.58
C PRO A 295 1.68 2.82 -11.73
N THR A 296 2.16 3.14 -12.94
CA THR A 296 2.14 2.15 -14.03
C THR A 296 3.13 1.01 -13.74
N GLN A 297 2.83 -0.18 -14.27
CA GLN A 297 3.69 -1.37 -14.13
C GLN A 297 5.13 -1.14 -14.61
N ASP A 298 5.32 -0.24 -15.59
CA ASP A 298 6.64 0.12 -16.12
C ASP A 298 7.32 1.27 -15.36
N GLY A 299 6.66 1.86 -14.36
CA GLY A 299 7.16 2.98 -13.55
C GLY A 299 7.31 4.31 -14.29
N LYS A 300 6.90 4.40 -15.56
CA LYS A 300 7.11 5.59 -16.41
C LYS A 300 6.01 6.65 -16.30
N ALA A 301 4.88 6.30 -15.70
CA ALA A 301 3.76 7.19 -15.50
C ALA A 301 3.10 6.97 -14.13
N MET A 302 2.41 7.99 -13.65
CA MET A 302 1.51 7.88 -12.52
C MET A 302 0.08 7.99 -13.01
N ASN A 303 -0.75 6.98 -12.75
CA ASN A 303 -2.17 7.07 -13.04
C ASN A 303 -2.90 7.66 -11.84
N TYR A 304 -3.94 8.43 -12.12
CA TYR A 304 -4.87 8.92 -11.10
C TYR A 304 -6.26 8.51 -11.53
N SER A 305 -7.01 7.84 -10.66
CA SER A 305 -8.39 7.42 -10.94
C SER A 305 -9.35 8.15 -10.02
N SER A 306 -10.44 8.66 -10.57
CA SER A 306 -11.57 9.19 -9.81
C SER A 306 -12.53 8.07 -9.43
N THR A 307 -13.36 8.31 -8.41
CA THR A 307 -14.45 7.40 -8.03
C THR A 307 -15.51 7.25 -9.13
N GLU A 308 -15.61 8.22 -10.04
CA GLU A 308 -16.51 8.20 -11.20
C GLU A 308 -15.94 7.41 -12.39
N GLY A 309 -14.75 6.80 -12.23
CA GLY A 309 -14.11 5.97 -13.24
C GLY A 309 -13.28 6.74 -14.28
N ALA A 310 -13.21 8.07 -14.18
CA ALA A 310 -12.29 8.87 -14.99
C ALA A 310 -10.84 8.64 -14.56
N ARG A 311 -9.91 8.74 -15.51
CA ARG A 311 -8.49 8.48 -15.27
C ARG A 311 -7.61 9.56 -15.89
N TYR A 312 -6.58 9.96 -15.16
CA TYR A 312 -5.39 10.62 -15.71
C TYR A 312 -4.21 9.64 -15.78
N SER A 313 -3.36 9.77 -16.79
CA SER A 313 -2.04 9.16 -16.88
C SER A 313 -1.01 10.27 -17.05
N ILE A 314 -0.18 10.49 -16.04
CA ILE A 314 0.77 11.60 -15.95
C ILE A 314 2.19 11.10 -16.17
N ARG A 315 2.95 11.77 -17.04
CA ARG A 315 4.34 11.43 -17.38
C ARG A 315 5.24 12.64 -17.27
N ASP A 316 6.50 12.40 -16.89
CA ASP A 316 7.54 13.44 -16.79
C ASP A 316 7.89 14.08 -18.11
N PHE A 317 7.88 13.29 -19.19
CA PHE A 317 8.33 13.77 -20.47
C PHE A 317 7.52 13.19 -21.62
N SER A 318 6.96 14.08 -22.43
CA SER A 318 6.38 13.74 -23.73
C SER A 318 7.17 14.40 -24.86
N LYS A 319 7.60 13.60 -25.82
CA LYS A 319 8.38 14.05 -27.00
C LYS A 319 7.68 15.15 -27.80
N SER A 320 6.35 15.20 -27.75
CA SER A 320 5.54 16.13 -28.56
C SER A 320 5.29 17.48 -27.87
N THR A 321 5.49 17.58 -26.55
CA THR A 321 5.29 18.81 -25.78
C THR A 321 6.57 19.32 -25.13
N GLY A 322 7.63 18.49 -25.10
CA GLY A 322 8.93 18.86 -24.53
C GLY A 322 8.92 18.96 -22.99
N GLY A 323 7.91 18.40 -22.33
CA GLY A 323 7.68 18.56 -20.90
C GLY A 323 6.67 17.58 -20.35
N ALA A 324 6.29 17.78 -19.08
CA ALA A 324 5.34 16.93 -18.38
C ALA A 324 3.93 17.03 -18.99
N THR A 325 3.23 15.90 -19.06
CA THR A 325 1.89 15.83 -19.65
C THR A 325 0.98 14.90 -18.88
N ALA A 326 -0.30 15.24 -18.81
CA ALA A 326 -1.36 14.39 -18.31
C ALA A 326 -2.33 14.02 -19.45
N GLU A 327 -2.59 12.74 -19.61
CA GLU A 327 -3.58 12.20 -20.56
C GLU A 327 -4.84 11.82 -19.80
N TYR A 328 -5.99 12.36 -20.21
CA TYR A 328 -7.28 12.11 -19.58
C TYR A 328 -8.11 11.10 -20.37
N PHE A 329 -8.71 10.18 -19.64
CA PHE A 329 -9.60 9.13 -20.12
C PHE A 329 -10.93 9.27 -19.39
N HIS A 330 -11.98 9.51 -20.15
CA HIS A 330 -13.33 9.65 -19.65
C HIS A 330 -13.93 8.25 -19.36
N PRO A 331 -14.67 8.05 -18.25
CA PRO A 331 -15.21 6.73 -17.85
C PRO A 331 -16.11 6.08 -18.91
N GLN A 332 -16.83 6.89 -19.68
CA GLN A 332 -17.73 6.44 -20.73
C GLN A 332 -17.04 6.28 -22.11
N SER A 333 -15.74 6.57 -22.20
CA SER A 333 -15.01 6.44 -23.46
C SER A 333 -14.55 5.00 -23.65
N ASN A 334 -15.07 4.34 -24.69
CA ASN A 334 -14.57 3.04 -25.15
C ASN A 334 -13.35 3.17 -26.08
N ILE A 335 -12.78 4.37 -26.19
CA ILE A 335 -11.66 4.65 -27.09
C ILE A 335 -10.36 4.31 -26.36
N LYS A 336 -9.45 3.62 -27.04
CA LYS A 336 -8.12 3.26 -26.49
C LYS A 336 -7.20 4.48 -26.32
N ASP A 337 -7.55 5.59 -26.97
CA ASP A 337 -6.81 6.84 -27.00
C ASP A 337 -7.38 7.81 -25.95
N ALA A 338 -6.51 8.70 -25.44
CA ALA A 338 -6.91 9.73 -24.50
C ALA A 338 -7.94 10.70 -25.11
N ASN A 339 -8.94 11.10 -24.33
CA ASN A 339 -9.95 12.08 -24.74
C ASN A 339 -9.38 13.51 -24.77
N MET A 340 -8.46 13.77 -23.86
CA MET A 340 -7.80 15.06 -23.70
C MET A 340 -6.34 14.83 -23.31
N LYS A 341 -5.48 15.67 -23.88
CA LYS A 341 -4.10 15.82 -23.47
C LYS A 341 -3.94 17.16 -22.79
N LEU A 342 -3.26 17.17 -21.67
CA LEU A 342 -2.98 18.35 -20.87
C LEU A 342 -1.47 18.55 -20.76
N ARG A 343 -1.00 19.72 -21.17
CA ARG A 343 0.39 20.18 -21.07
C ARG A 343 0.56 20.88 -19.74
N LEU A 344 1.52 20.42 -18.95
CA LEU A 344 1.84 20.98 -17.65
C LEU A 344 3.04 21.91 -17.82
N ARG A 345 3.13 22.92 -16.94
CA ARG A 345 4.30 23.79 -16.88
C ARG A 345 5.52 22.96 -16.47
N ASN A 346 6.65 23.21 -17.10
CA ASN A 346 7.92 22.59 -16.68
C ASN A 346 8.28 23.02 -15.25
N GLU A 347 8.96 22.13 -14.51
CA GLU A 347 9.49 22.41 -13.17
C GLU A 347 10.55 23.52 -13.17
#